data_AF-A0A7S1L8U9-F1
#
_entry.id   AF-A0A7S1L8U9-F1
#
_cell.length_a   1.000
_cell.length_b   1.000
_cell.length_c   1.000
_cell.angle_alpha   90.00
_cell.angle_beta   90.00
_cell.angle_gamma   90.00
#
_symmetry.space_group_name_H-M   'P 1'
#
loop_
_entity.id
_entity.type
_entity.pdbx_description
1 polymer ?
#
loop_
_entity_poly.entity_id
_entity_poly.type
_entity_poly.pdbx_seq_one_letter_code
_entity_poly.pdbx_strand_id
1 'polypeptide(L)'
;EHTAAASSAAQEAGLPPCDAPLASTRNSNGYGIACEHEHSCCVLLADHRFRRGGAWHTWIDYARFFELFESGRRDFDALEYSAPTPGWAVFRSDERGFDPAQTRHYRKKRAVPGGGC
;
A
#
# COMPACT_ATOMS: atom_id res chain seq x y z
N GLU A 1 36.59 -24.71 32.72
CA GLU A 1 35.50 -24.04 33.48
C GLU A 1 35.51 -22.58 33.05
N HIS A 2 34.52 -21.91 32.47
CA HIS A 2 33.17 -22.21 32.01
C HIS A 2 32.99 -21.45 30.67
N THR A 3 32.54 -22.14 29.62
CA THR A 3 32.03 -21.50 28.40
C THR A 3 30.61 -21.03 28.69
N ALA A 4 30.37 -19.72 28.71
CA ALA A 4 29.03 -19.16 28.87
C ALA A 4 28.44 -18.86 27.49
N ALA A 5 27.52 -19.74 27.06
CA ALA A 5 26.61 -19.50 25.97
C ALA A 5 25.54 -18.50 26.42
N ALA A 6 25.44 -17.35 25.74
CA ALA A 6 24.29 -16.46 25.87
C ALA A 6 23.29 -16.79 24.76
N SER A 7 22.32 -17.62 25.10
CA SER A 7 21.07 -17.76 24.37
C SER A 7 20.11 -16.68 24.90
N SER A 8 19.57 -15.85 24.01
CA SER A 8 18.48 -14.93 24.37
C SER A 8 17.51 -14.79 23.21
N ALA A 9 16.50 -15.65 23.26
CA ALA A 9 15.10 -15.40 22.95
C ALA A 9 14.79 -14.42 21.81
N ALA A 10 14.42 -14.99 20.66
CA ALA A 10 13.56 -14.31 19.70
C ALA A 10 12.23 -13.99 20.38
N GLN A 11 12.01 -12.71 20.69
CA GLN A 11 10.72 -12.22 21.17
C GLN A 11 9.76 -12.21 19.97
N GLU A 12 8.74 -13.07 20.03
CA GLU A 12 7.54 -13.01 19.19
C GLU A 12 6.94 -11.59 19.24
N ALA A 13 7.15 -10.81 18.19
CA ALA A 13 6.49 -9.53 18.00
C ALA A 13 5.07 -9.80 17.49
N GLY A 14 4.14 -10.00 18.42
CA GLY A 14 2.71 -9.99 18.13
C GLY A 14 2.35 -8.72 17.37
N LEU A 15 1.68 -8.86 16.23
CA LEU A 15 1.21 -7.75 15.41
C LEU A 15 0.40 -6.78 16.29
N PRO A 16 0.64 -5.45 16.18
CA PRO A 16 -0.14 -4.48 16.93
C PRO A 16 -1.62 -4.54 16.52
N PRO A 17 -2.54 -4.25 17.46
CA PRO A 17 -3.97 -4.14 17.16
C PRO A 17 -4.23 -3.10 16.07
N CYS A 18 -5.20 -3.39 15.21
CA CYS A 18 -5.41 -2.78 13.89
C CYS A 18 -5.65 -1.26 13.88
N ASP A 19 -6.03 -0.66 15.01
CA ASP A 19 -6.48 0.74 15.08
C ASP A 19 -5.51 1.67 15.84
N ALA A 20 -4.31 1.20 16.21
CA ALA A 20 -3.32 2.07 16.82
C ALA A 20 -2.78 3.08 15.78
N PRO A 21 -2.74 4.40 16.06
CA PRO A 21 -1.96 5.31 15.23
C PRO A 21 -0.53 4.78 15.29
N LEU A 22 -0.02 4.32 14.15
CA LEU A 22 1.36 3.87 14.01
C LEU A 22 2.25 5.06 14.38
N ALA A 23 2.57 5.17 15.67
CA ALA A 23 3.58 6.07 16.17
C ALA A 23 4.83 5.76 15.34
N SER A 24 5.40 6.82 14.78
CA SER A 24 6.58 6.79 13.93
C SER A 24 7.72 6.07 14.65
N THR A 25 7.74 4.75 14.57
CA THR A 25 8.90 3.95 14.88
C THR A 25 9.94 4.45 13.89
N ARG A 26 11.02 5.00 14.44
CA ARG A 26 12.14 5.56 13.69
C ARG A 26 12.85 4.40 13.00
N ASN A 27 12.32 3.99 11.87
CA ASN A 27 13.00 3.18 10.89
C ASN A 27 13.53 4.19 9.88
N SER A 28 14.85 4.28 9.74
CA SER A 28 15.58 5.24 8.90
C SER A 28 15.38 5.07 7.38
N ASN A 29 14.23 4.56 6.96
CA ASN A 29 13.85 4.42 5.56
C ASN A 29 12.54 5.18 5.43
N GLY A 30 12.58 6.40 4.88
CA GLY A 30 11.46 7.33 4.82
C GLY A 30 10.26 6.90 3.95
N TYR A 31 9.92 5.61 3.95
CA TYR A 31 8.86 4.99 3.17
C TYR A 31 7.85 4.27 4.09
N GLY A 32 6.59 4.28 3.70
CA GLY A 32 5.52 3.52 4.35
C GLY A 32 4.63 2.82 3.32
N ILE A 33 3.77 1.91 3.79
CA ILE A 33 2.80 1.22 2.93
C ILE A 33 1.61 2.15 2.67
N ALA A 34 1.39 2.50 1.41
CA ALA A 34 0.29 3.36 0.97
C ALA A 34 -0.93 2.56 0.53
N CYS A 35 -0.71 1.53 -0.29
CA CYS A 35 -1.78 0.75 -0.91
C CYS A 35 -1.49 -0.75 -0.85
N GLU A 36 -2.54 -1.55 -0.92
CA GLU A 36 -2.45 -2.98 -1.23
C GLU A 36 -3.44 -3.34 -2.34
N HIS A 37 -3.08 -4.36 -3.11
CA HIS A 37 -3.93 -4.99 -4.10
C HIS A 37 -3.84 -6.50 -3.90
N GLU A 38 -4.77 -7.04 -3.12
CA GLU A 38 -4.69 -8.42 -2.64
C GLU A 38 -4.78 -9.44 -3.78
N HIS A 39 -5.58 -9.14 -4.81
CA HIS A 39 -5.81 -10.06 -5.92
C HIS A 39 -4.56 -10.38 -6.74
N SER A 40 -3.61 -9.46 -6.77
CA SER A 40 -2.32 -9.62 -7.43
C SER A 40 -1.16 -9.76 -6.44
N CYS A 41 -1.45 -9.80 -5.13
CA CYS A 41 -0.46 -9.79 -4.06
C CYS A 41 0.57 -8.64 -4.22
N CYS A 42 0.08 -7.44 -4.56
CA CYS A 42 0.93 -6.26 -4.72
C CYS A 42 0.73 -5.26 -3.59
N VAL A 43 1.80 -4.59 -3.18
CA VAL A 43 1.76 -3.47 -2.22
C VAL A 43 2.50 -2.28 -2.79
N LEU A 44 2.02 -1.07 -2.49
CA LEU A 44 2.69 0.17 -2.84
C LEU A 44 3.43 0.71 -1.61
N LEU A 45 4.75 0.78 -1.71
CA LEU A 45 5.58 1.53 -0.76
C LEU A 45 5.77 2.95 -1.29
N ALA A 46 5.44 3.95 -0.48
CA ALA A 46 5.53 5.36 -0.84
C ALA A 46 6.36 6.13 0.18
N ASP A 47 7.10 7.12 -0.31
CA ASP A 47 7.87 8.05 0.52
C ASP A 47 6.91 8.85 1.43
N HIS A 48 7.30 9.09 2.68
CA HIS A 48 6.51 9.85 3.65
C HIS A 48 6.22 11.29 3.22
N ARG A 49 6.96 11.84 2.25
CA ARG A 49 6.62 13.11 1.58
C ARG A 49 5.21 13.10 0.96
N PHE A 50 4.71 11.94 0.56
CA PHE A 50 3.34 11.76 0.05
C PHE A 50 2.30 11.58 1.16
N ARG A 51 2.68 11.57 2.43
CA ARG A 51 1.75 11.47 3.56
C ARG A 51 1.50 12.85 4.15
N ARG A 52 0.35 13.44 3.82
CA ARG A 52 -0.06 14.79 4.25
C ARG A 52 -1.33 14.70 5.11
N GLY A 53 -1.33 15.31 6.29
CA GLY A 53 -2.52 15.30 7.17
C GLY A 53 -2.96 13.90 7.63
N GLY A 54 -2.03 12.94 7.70
CA GLY A 54 -2.33 11.55 8.06
C GLY A 54 -2.79 10.67 6.90
N ALA A 55 -3.15 11.25 5.75
CA ALA A 55 -3.60 10.54 4.55
C ALA A 55 -2.49 10.42 3.50
N TRP A 56 -2.51 9.30 2.78
CA TRP A 56 -1.65 9.08 1.62
C TRP A 56 -2.16 9.89 0.42
N HIS A 57 -1.23 10.50 -0.30
CA HIS A 57 -1.48 11.24 -1.54
C HIS A 57 -0.61 10.64 -2.65
N THR A 58 -0.88 9.38 -2.99
CA THR A 58 -0.12 8.65 -4.01
C THR A 58 -0.87 8.56 -5.34
N TRP A 59 -2.06 9.11 -5.41
CA TRP A 59 -2.87 9.11 -6.62
C TRP A 59 -2.42 10.21 -7.57
N ILE A 60 -2.58 9.98 -8.88
CA ILE A 60 -2.20 10.96 -9.90
C ILE A 60 -3.43 11.79 -10.23
N ASP A 61 -3.35 13.10 -9.99
CA ASP A 61 -4.28 14.05 -10.59
C ASP A 61 -3.86 14.29 -12.05
N TYR A 62 -4.48 13.57 -12.96
CA TYR A 62 -4.18 13.68 -14.38
C TYR A 62 -4.49 15.05 -14.95
N ALA A 63 -5.57 15.71 -14.51
CA ALA A 63 -5.90 17.04 -14.99
C ALA A 63 -4.78 18.02 -14.62
N ARG A 64 -4.35 17.99 -13.35
CA ARG A 64 -3.24 18.82 -12.87
C ARG A 64 -1.91 18.48 -13.54
N PHE A 65 -1.65 17.19 -13.75
CA PHE A 65 -0.46 16.73 -14.45
C PHE A 65 -0.41 17.27 -15.88
N PHE A 66 -1.52 17.21 -16.63
CA PHE A 66 -1.58 17.73 -17.99
C PHE A 66 -1.44 19.25 -18.03
N GLU A 67 -2.07 19.99 -17.11
CA GLU A 67 -1.84 21.44 -16.99
C GLU A 67 -0.36 21.79 -16.81
N LEU A 68 0.34 21.09 -15.89
CA LEU A 68 1.76 21.31 -15.64
C LEU A 68 2.62 20.92 -16.84
N PHE A 69 2.31 19.81 -17.48
CA PHE A 69 3.01 19.34 -18.67
C PHE A 69 2.86 20.31 -19.85
N GLU A 70 1.64 20.79 -20.10
CA GLU A 70 1.33 21.74 -21.18
C GLU A 70 1.83 23.15 -20.91
N SER A 71 2.04 23.52 -19.63
CA SER A 71 2.63 24.82 -19.26
C SER A 71 4.07 25.01 -19.75
N GLY A 72 4.74 23.94 -20.20
CA GLY A 72 6.12 23.96 -20.66
C GLY A 72 7.16 23.94 -19.52
N ARG A 73 6.71 23.91 -18.25
CA ARG A 73 7.59 23.65 -17.10
C ARG A 73 8.18 22.25 -17.19
N ARG A 74 9.48 22.14 -16.90
CA ARG A 74 10.24 20.86 -16.91
C ARG A 74 10.66 20.41 -15.52
N ASP A 75 10.42 21.24 -14.52
CA ASP A 75 10.92 21.13 -13.15
C ASP A 75 9.79 20.90 -12.14
N PHE A 76 8.64 20.38 -12.58
CA PHE A 76 7.53 20.09 -11.67
C PHE A 76 7.73 18.74 -10.97
N ASP A 77 7.42 18.69 -9.67
CA ASP A 77 7.60 17.51 -8.83
C ASP A 77 6.31 16.67 -8.73
N ALA A 78 6.46 15.39 -8.38
CA ALA A 78 5.34 14.47 -8.18
C ALA A 78 4.35 14.92 -7.10
N LEU A 79 4.81 15.75 -6.15
CA LEU A 79 3.95 16.32 -5.12
C LEU A 79 2.96 17.38 -5.66
N GLU A 80 3.26 18.03 -6.80
CA GLU A 80 2.42 19.08 -7.38
C GLU A 80 1.18 18.55 -8.10
N TYR A 81 1.21 17.29 -8.54
CA TYR A 81 0.09 16.60 -9.18
C TYR A 81 -0.40 15.38 -8.39
N SER A 82 -0.03 15.29 -7.10
CA SER A 82 -0.50 14.19 -6.25
C SER A 82 -1.85 14.48 -5.61
N ALA A 83 -2.79 13.56 -5.84
CA ALA A 83 -4.13 13.55 -5.26
C ALA A 83 -4.21 12.57 -4.08
N PRO A 84 -5.20 12.74 -3.18
CA PRO A 84 -5.49 11.77 -2.12
C PRO A 84 -5.68 10.36 -2.68
N THR A 85 -5.06 9.38 -2.03
CA THR A 85 -5.24 7.98 -2.35
C THR A 85 -6.70 7.59 -2.10
N PRO A 86 -7.41 7.00 -3.08
CA PRO A 86 -8.80 6.57 -2.90
C PRO A 86 -8.92 5.58 -1.74
N GLY A 87 -9.99 5.69 -0.94
CA GLY A 87 -10.17 4.87 0.27
C GLY A 87 -10.09 3.37 0.01
N TRP A 88 -10.67 2.91 -1.10
CA TRP A 88 -10.64 1.50 -1.53
C TRP A 88 -9.23 1.00 -1.90
N ALA A 89 -8.28 1.89 -2.19
CA ALA A 89 -6.90 1.54 -2.54
C ALA A 89 -5.95 1.55 -1.33
N VAL A 90 -6.32 2.19 -0.22
CA VAL A 90 -5.47 2.32 0.96
C VAL A 90 -5.20 0.94 1.57
N PHE A 91 -4.02 0.78 2.16
CA PHE A 91 -3.67 -0.42 2.92
C PHE A 91 -4.77 -0.78 3.94
N ARG A 92 -5.22 -2.04 3.94
CA ARG A 92 -6.31 -2.58 4.77
C ARG A 92 -7.69 -1.98 4.50
N SER A 93 -7.95 -1.52 3.28
CA SER A 93 -9.32 -1.18 2.88
C SER A 93 -10.20 -2.42 2.81
N ASP A 94 -11.51 -2.25 3.01
CA ASP A 94 -12.49 -3.34 2.88
C ASP A 94 -12.54 -3.90 1.45
N GLU A 95 -12.26 -3.04 0.47
CA GLU A 95 -12.24 -3.37 -0.94
C GLU A 95 -10.92 -3.98 -1.42
N ARG A 96 -9.90 -4.05 -0.56
CA ARG A 96 -8.63 -4.77 -0.79
C ARG A 96 -7.90 -4.33 -2.08
N GLY A 97 -8.02 -3.06 -2.45
CA GLY A 97 -7.44 -2.49 -3.66
C GLY A 97 -8.26 -2.70 -4.94
N PHE A 98 -9.49 -3.21 -4.82
CA PHE A 98 -10.41 -3.34 -5.94
C PHE A 98 -11.31 -2.11 -6.04
N ASP A 99 -11.36 -1.48 -7.21
CA ASP A 99 -12.18 -0.31 -7.46
C ASP A 99 -13.69 -0.68 -7.41
N PRO A 100 -14.50 -0.07 -6.53
CA PRO A 100 -15.93 -0.32 -6.43
C PRO A 100 -16.72 -0.08 -7.72
N ALA A 101 -16.23 0.80 -8.59
CA ALA A 101 -16.87 1.09 -9.86
C ALA A 101 -16.65 -0.03 -10.91
N GLN A 102 -15.68 -0.91 -10.68
CA GLN A 102 -15.35 -2.00 -11.61
C GLN A 102 -16.14 -3.26 -11.29
N THR A 103 -16.53 -4.01 -12.33
CA THR A 103 -17.20 -5.29 -12.15
C THR A 103 -16.17 -6.41 -12.06
N ARG A 104 -16.23 -7.19 -10.97
CA ARG A 104 -15.33 -8.34 -10.81
C ARG A 104 -15.74 -9.48 -11.75
N HIS A 105 -14.89 -9.78 -12.71
CA HIS A 105 -15.07 -10.89 -13.63
C HIS A 105 -14.54 -12.20 -13.04
N TYR A 106 -15.45 -13.03 -12.55
CA TYR A 106 -15.12 -14.39 -12.14
C TYR A 106 -15.11 -15.31 -13.36
N ARG A 107 -13.98 -15.96 -13.62
CA ARG A 107 -13.95 -17.08 -14.57
C ARG A 107 -14.85 -18.19 -14.01
N LYS A 108 -15.86 -18.61 -14.78
CA LYS A 108 -16.62 -19.83 -14.47
C LYS A 108 -15.60 -20.97 -14.37
N LYS A 109 -15.58 -21.70 -13.25
CA LYS A 109 -14.84 -22.96 -13.19
C LYS A 109 -15.37 -23.82 -14.34
N ARG A 110 -14.47 -24.35 -15.18
CA ARG A 110 -14.85 -25.45 -16.08
C ARG A 110 -15.43 -26.52 -15.17
N ALA A 111 -16.68 -26.91 -15.39
CA ALA A 111 -17.18 -28.16 -14.84
C ALA A 111 -16.22 -29.22 -15.36
N VAL A 112 -15.40 -29.80 -14.48
CA VAL A 112 -14.65 -31.02 -14.80
C VAL A 112 -15.72 -32.11 -14.79
N PRO A 113 -16.15 -32.64 -15.95
CA PRO A 113 -17.08 -33.75 -15.95
C PRO A 113 -16.23 -34.98 -15.57
N GLY A 114 -16.36 -35.44 -14.32
CA GLY A 114 -15.78 -36.72 -13.88
C GLY A 114 -14.41 -36.67 -13.18
N GLY A 115 -14.20 -35.78 -12.22
CA GLY A 115 -13.06 -35.87 -11.29
C GLY A 115 -13.43 -36.67 -10.04
N GLY A 116 -13.24 -37.99 -10.08
CA GLY A 116 -13.28 -38.86 -8.91
C GLY A 116 -12.14 -38.57 -7.94
N CYS A 117 -12.32 -39.01 -6.69
CA CYS A 117 -11.30 -39.13 -5.66
C CYS A 117 -10.13 -40.02 -6.11
#